data_AF-A0A839FLY2-F1
#
_entry.id   AF-A0A839FLY2-F1
#
_cell.length_a   1.000
_cell.length_b   1.000
_cell.length_c   1.000
_cell.angle_alpha   90.00
_cell.angle_beta   90.00
_cell.angle_gamma   90.00
#
_symmetry.space_group_name_H-M   'P 1'
#
loop_
_entity.id
_entity.type
_entity.pdbx_description
1 polymer ?
#
loop_
_entity_poly.entity_id
_entity_poly.type
_entity_poly.pdbx_seq_one_letter_code
_entity_poly.pdbx_strand_id
1 'polypeptide(L)'
;MKHPRQAARNFWHLVNEPRGITLLVFAGYVVLTWGGQSALRNPPNTVENAAGELAMTLLSTMFVSGGVIGALTCLPGWNWLERGGVLLAGFAALIYAVIAISLGVTTNGNRDLQVSLILFAVIMLTGRAFWIWERPYAKRRDKSTATTA
;
A
#
# COMPACT_ATOMS: atom_id res chain seq x y z
N MET A 1 17.98 -28.57 3.66
CA MET A 1 17.28 -27.62 4.56
C MET A 1 18.11 -26.35 4.63
N LYS A 2 17.62 -25.20 4.13
CA LYS A 2 18.41 -23.95 4.10
C LYS A 2 18.50 -23.38 5.51
N HIS A 3 19.71 -23.12 6.01
CA HIS A 3 19.90 -22.54 7.34
C HIS A 3 19.19 -21.18 7.44
N PRO A 4 18.47 -20.89 8.55
CA PRO A 4 17.67 -19.66 8.70
C PRO A 4 18.51 -18.38 8.54
N ARG A 5 19.80 -18.44 8.90
CA ARG A 5 20.76 -17.34 8.72
C ARG A 5 21.02 -17.01 7.24
N GLN A 6 20.99 -18.00 6.36
CA GLN A 6 21.20 -17.80 4.91
C GLN A 6 19.93 -17.26 4.25
N ALA A 7 18.74 -17.71 4.68
CA ALA A 7 17.47 -17.16 4.21
C ALA A 7 17.33 -15.67 4.58
N ALA A 8 17.67 -15.31 5.82
CA ALA A 8 17.68 -13.92 6.28
C ALA A 8 18.64 -13.04 5.47
N ARG A 9 19.87 -13.52 5.21
CA ARG A 9 20.86 -12.80 4.40
C ARG A 9 20.38 -12.59 2.96
N ASN A 10 19.78 -13.62 2.35
CA ASN A 10 19.27 -13.52 0.98
C ASN A 10 18.07 -12.55 0.89
N PHE A 11 17.19 -12.54 1.89
CA PHE A 11 16.12 -11.55 1.99
C PHE A 11 16.67 -10.13 2.17
N TRP A 12 17.71 -9.97 2.98
CA TRP A 12 18.37 -8.69 3.21
C TRP A 12 19.00 -8.07 1.94
N HIS A 13 19.39 -8.92 0.97
CA HIS A 13 19.88 -8.47 -0.33
C HIS A 13 18.78 -8.09 -1.33
N LEU A 14 17.53 -8.48 -1.07
CA LEU A 14 16.39 -8.12 -1.89
C LEU A 14 15.88 -6.70 -1.61
N VAL A 15 16.10 -6.17 -0.39
CA VAL A 15 15.62 -4.85 0.03
C VAL A 15 16.47 -3.74 -0.61
N ASN A 16 15.83 -2.92 -1.43
CA ASN A 16 16.47 -1.76 -2.03
C ASN A 16 16.82 -0.68 -0.99
N GLU A 17 17.92 0.05 -1.19
CA GLU A 17 18.33 1.16 -0.32
C GLU A 17 17.55 2.44 -0.69
N PRO A 18 17.11 3.28 0.27
CA PRO A 18 17.28 3.24 1.73
C PRO A 18 16.33 2.24 2.43
N ARG A 19 16.92 1.22 3.08
CA ARG A 19 16.21 0.03 3.56
C ARG A 19 15.09 0.33 4.57
N GLY A 20 15.29 1.30 5.45
CA GLY A 20 14.30 1.68 6.47
C GLY A 20 13.00 2.20 5.86
N ILE A 21 13.11 3.07 4.86
CA ILE A 21 11.93 3.64 4.18
C ILE A 21 11.20 2.54 3.40
N THR A 22 11.94 1.69 2.67
CA THR A 22 11.35 0.56 1.93
C THR A 22 10.58 -0.39 2.84
N LEU A 23 11.10 -0.69 4.03
CA LEU A 23 10.40 -1.54 5.00
C LEU A 23 9.15 -0.89 5.58
N LEU A 24 9.19 0.42 5.84
CA LEU A 24 8.00 1.17 6.29
C LEU A 24 6.92 1.19 5.21
N VAL A 25 7.30 1.41 3.95
CA VAL A 25 6.38 1.37 2.81
C VAL A 25 5.80 -0.04 2.64
N PHE A 26 6.63 -1.09 2.74
CA PHE A 26 6.18 -2.47 2.73
C PHE A 26 5.16 -2.74 3.84
N ALA A 27 5.44 -2.33 5.07
CA ALA A 27 4.52 -2.47 6.19
C ALA A 27 3.20 -1.72 5.93
N GLY A 28 3.26 -0.52 5.35
CA GLY A 28 2.07 0.24 4.94
C GLY A 28 1.22 -0.52 3.93
N TYR A 29 1.83 -1.12 2.91
CA TYR A 29 1.10 -1.97 1.95
C TYR A 29 0.49 -3.21 2.59
N VAL A 30 1.20 -3.86 3.52
CA VAL A 30 0.65 -5.01 4.27
C VAL A 30 -0.56 -4.59 5.10
N VAL A 31 -0.52 -3.43 5.74
CA VAL A 31 -1.67 -2.89 6.49
C VAL A 31 -2.85 -2.59 5.56
N LEU A 32 -2.61 -2.02 4.38
CA LEU A 32 -3.66 -1.78 3.38
C LEU A 32 -4.28 -3.09 2.88
N THR A 33 -3.47 -4.09 2.56
CA THR A 33 -3.94 -5.42 2.17
C THR A 33 -4.75 -6.07 3.29
N TRP A 34 -4.28 -5.98 4.53
CA TRP A 34 -4.99 -6.50 5.70
C TRP A 34 -6.34 -5.81 5.89
N GLY A 35 -6.38 -4.47 5.80
CA GLY A 35 -7.60 -3.68 5.90
C GLY A 35 -8.62 -4.04 4.83
N GLY A 36 -8.20 -4.15 3.56
CA GLY A 36 -9.06 -4.59 2.46
C GLY A 36 -9.56 -6.02 2.65
N GLN A 37 -8.71 -6.93 3.12
CA GLN A 37 -9.11 -8.32 3.37
C GLN A 37 -10.09 -8.45 4.53
N SER A 38 -9.92 -7.62 5.57
CA SER A 38 -10.88 -7.53 6.67
C SER A 38 -12.24 -7.03 6.18
N ALA A 39 -12.24 -6.01 5.31
CA ALA A 39 -13.46 -5.44 4.74
C ALA A 39 -14.19 -6.40 3.80
N LEU A 40 -13.49 -7.30 3.10
CA LEU A 40 -14.13 -8.37 2.30
C LEU A 40 -14.84 -9.42 3.15
N ARG A 41 -14.36 -9.68 4.38
CA ARG A 41 -14.93 -10.70 5.26
C ARG A 41 -16.07 -10.15 6.10
N ASN A 42 -15.88 -8.94 6.63
CA ASN A 42 -16.83 -8.25 7.49
C ASN A 42 -16.88 -6.79 7.05
N PRO A 43 -17.65 -6.47 6.01
CA PRO A 43 -17.85 -5.08 5.60
C PRO A 43 -18.50 -4.28 6.75
N PRO A 44 -18.06 -3.04 7.01
CA PRO A 44 -18.71 -2.20 8.00
C PRO A 44 -20.13 -1.85 7.52
N ASN A 45 -21.14 -2.35 8.24
CA ASN A 45 -22.57 -2.16 7.95
C ASN A 45 -22.94 -0.70 7.65
N THR A 46 -22.32 0.26 8.33
CA THR A 46 -22.60 1.68 8.14
C THR A 46 -22.18 2.18 6.76
N VAL A 47 -21.07 1.67 6.22
CA VAL A 47 -20.56 2.05 4.90
C VAL A 47 -21.26 1.23 3.82
N GLU A 48 -21.46 -0.06 4.05
CA GLU A 48 -22.17 -0.95 3.14
C GLU A 48 -23.61 -0.50 2.89
N ASN A 49 -24.36 -0.13 3.94
CA ASN A 49 -25.74 0.33 3.79
C ASN A 49 -25.86 1.64 2.99
N ALA A 50 -24.80 2.45 2.93
CA ALA A 50 -24.81 3.74 2.22
C ALA A 50 -24.21 3.66 0.81
N ALA A 51 -23.13 2.89 0.62
CA ALA A 51 -22.43 2.76 -0.65
C ALA A 51 -22.87 1.54 -1.47
N GLY A 52 -23.47 0.54 -0.83
CA GLY A 52 -23.83 -0.74 -1.41
C GLY A 52 -22.72 -1.79 -1.31
N GLU A 53 -23.15 -3.05 -1.25
CA GLU A 53 -22.28 -4.24 -1.17
C GLU A 53 -21.27 -4.31 -2.32
N LEU A 54 -21.71 -4.02 -3.55
CA LEU A 54 -20.88 -4.06 -4.75
C LEU A 54 -19.75 -3.01 -4.67
N ALA A 55 -20.06 -1.79 -4.24
CA ALA A 55 -19.06 -0.73 -4.08
C ALA A 55 -18.02 -1.10 -3.02
N MET A 56 -18.46 -1.67 -1.90
CA MET A 56 -17.55 -2.13 -0.83
C MET A 56 -16.67 -3.29 -1.27
N THR A 57 -17.21 -4.23 -2.05
CA THR A 57 -16.45 -5.35 -2.59
C THR A 57 -15.38 -4.88 -3.57
N LEU A 58 -15.74 -3.97 -4.49
CA LEU A 58 -14.79 -3.37 -5.42
C LEU A 58 -13.69 -2.60 -4.68
N LEU A 59 -14.07 -1.73 -3.75
CA LEU A 59 -13.14 -0.93 -2.95
C LEU A 59 -12.16 -1.81 -2.18
N SER A 60 -12.67 -2.86 -1.52
CA SER A 60 -11.86 -3.79 -0.75
C SER A 60 -10.92 -4.60 -1.66
N THR A 61 -11.39 -5.00 -2.84
CA THR A 61 -10.56 -5.69 -3.85
C THR A 61 -9.45 -4.79 -4.36
N MET A 62 -9.73 -3.50 -4.59
CA MET A 62 -8.72 -2.52 -5.00
C MET A 62 -7.65 -2.32 -3.91
N PHE A 63 -8.04 -2.28 -2.63
CA PHE A 63 -7.08 -2.22 -1.52
C PHE A 63 -6.22 -3.49 -1.41
N VAL A 64 -6.84 -4.67 -1.53
CA VAL A 64 -6.11 -5.95 -1.49
C VAL A 64 -5.13 -6.04 -2.65
N SER A 65 -5.61 -5.86 -3.88
CA SER A 65 -4.76 -5.96 -5.07
C SER A 65 -3.68 -4.87 -5.11
N GLY A 66 -4.03 -3.62 -4.82
CA GLY A 66 -3.09 -2.50 -4.77
C GLY A 66 -2.02 -2.70 -3.69
N GLY A 67 -2.42 -3.16 -2.50
CA GLY A 67 -1.50 -3.46 -1.41
C GLY A 67 -0.59 -4.67 -1.71
N VAL A 68 -1.12 -5.75 -2.29
CA VAL A 68 -0.31 -6.93 -2.65
C VAL A 68 0.71 -6.57 -3.72
N ILE A 69 0.29 -5.87 -4.77
CA ILE A 69 1.20 -5.41 -5.83
C ILE A 69 2.25 -4.47 -5.24
N GLY A 70 1.85 -3.49 -4.43
CA GLY A 70 2.78 -2.56 -3.77
C GLY A 70 3.79 -3.27 -2.87
N ALA A 71 3.36 -4.20 -2.02
CA ALA A 71 4.22 -4.96 -1.12
C ALA A 71 5.24 -5.83 -1.87
N LEU A 72 4.81 -6.51 -2.94
CA LEU A 72 5.68 -7.39 -3.71
C LEU A 72 6.69 -6.61 -4.57
N THR A 73 6.35 -5.39 -4.99
CA THR A 73 7.16 -4.59 -5.90
C THR A 73 8.11 -3.63 -5.19
N CYS A 74 7.75 -3.15 -3.99
CA CYS A 74 8.56 -2.19 -3.26
C CYS A 74 9.89 -2.77 -2.76
N LEU A 75 9.92 -4.07 -2.42
CA LEU A 75 11.13 -4.78 -1.99
C LEU A 75 12.20 -4.83 -3.11
N PRO A 76 11.92 -5.44 -4.29
CA PRO A 76 12.89 -5.51 -5.38
C PRO A 76 13.14 -4.17 -6.09
N GLY A 77 12.35 -3.13 -5.82
CA GLY A 77 12.45 -1.83 -6.48
C GLY A 77 11.87 -1.83 -7.90
N TRP A 78 10.84 -2.64 -8.15
CA TRP A 78 10.13 -2.68 -9.44
C TRP A 78 9.14 -1.52 -9.56
N ASN A 79 9.71 -0.33 -9.70
CA ASN A 79 9.01 0.95 -9.72
C ASN A 79 7.89 1.03 -10.77
N TRP A 80 8.03 0.39 -11.93
CA TRP A 80 6.97 0.37 -12.95
C TRP A 80 5.70 -0.36 -12.48
N LEU A 81 5.85 -1.53 -11.86
CA LEU A 81 4.72 -2.30 -11.35
C LEU A 81 4.18 -1.69 -10.05
N GLU A 82 5.06 -1.10 -9.23
CA GLU A 82 4.67 -0.38 -8.02
C GLU A 82 3.73 0.80 -8.33
N ARG A 83 3.92 1.51 -9.46
CA ARG A 83 2.99 2.57 -9.89
C ARG A 83 1.54 2.10 -9.98
N GLY A 84 1.32 0.92 -10.56
CA GLY A 84 -0.01 0.33 -10.67
C GLY A 84 -0.61 0.07 -9.29
N GLY A 85 0.18 -0.50 -8.37
CA GLY A 85 -0.25 -0.74 -6.98
C GLY A 85 -0.57 0.53 -6.20
N VAL A 86 0.29 1.55 -6.30
CA VAL A 86 0.12 2.86 -5.65
C VAL A 86 -1.12 3.57 -6.17
N LEU A 87 -1.30 3.62 -7.49
CA LEU A 87 -2.46 4.26 -8.12
C LEU A 87 -3.75 3.57 -7.70
N LEU A 88 -3.76 2.24 -7.71
CA LEU A 88 -4.94 1.45 -7.36
C LEU A 88 -5.33 1.63 -5.88
N ALA A 89 -4.35 1.54 -4.97
CA ALA A 89 -4.57 1.76 -3.54
C ALA A 89 -4.91 3.23 -3.23
N GLY A 90 -4.29 4.18 -3.91
CA GLY A 90 -4.53 5.61 -3.74
C GLY A 90 -5.94 6.00 -4.20
N PHE A 91 -6.38 5.48 -5.34
CA PHE A 91 -7.74 5.71 -5.85
C PHE A 91 -8.79 5.07 -4.93
N ALA A 92 -8.55 3.85 -4.44
CA ALA A 92 -9.41 3.21 -3.44
C ALA A 92 -9.52 4.04 -2.15
N ALA A 93 -8.40 4.58 -1.66
CA ALA A 93 -8.36 5.45 -0.49
C ALA A 93 -9.12 6.77 -0.71
N LEU A 94 -9.01 7.37 -1.90
CA LEU A 94 -9.77 8.57 -2.25
C LEU A 94 -11.29 8.30 -2.28
N ILE A 95 -11.72 7.22 -2.93
CA ILE A 95 -13.13 6.82 -2.94
C ILE A 95 -13.62 6.63 -1.50
N TYR A 96 -12.83 5.93 -0.68
CA TYR A 96 -13.20 5.68 0.71
C TYR A 96 -13.29 6.95 1.55
N ALA A 97 -12.40 7.92 1.31
CA ALA A 97 -12.46 9.22 1.96
C ALA A 97 -13.76 9.97 1.62
N VAL A 98 -14.13 10.01 0.34
CA VAL A 98 -15.38 10.65 -0.11
C VAL A 98 -16.60 10.00 0.54
N ILE A 99 -16.63 8.66 0.59
CA ILE A 99 -17.71 7.93 1.27
C ILE A 99 -17.72 8.29 2.77
N ALA A 100 -16.59 8.23 3.46
CA ALA A 100 -16.52 8.53 4.89
C ALA A 100 -16.95 9.96 5.23
N ILE A 101 -16.56 10.95 4.41
CA ILE A 101 -16.98 12.35 4.55
C ILE A 101 -18.48 12.49 4.32
N SER A 102 -19.01 11.91 3.24
CA SER A 102 -20.46 11.94 2.94
C SER A 102 -21.29 11.35 4.08
N LEU A 103 -20.84 10.24 4.66
CA LEU A 103 -21.50 9.65 5.82
C LEU A 103 -21.35 10.46 7.10
N GLY A 104 -20.25 11.18 7.28
CA GLY A 104 -20.07 12.10 8.42
C GLY A 104 -21.04 13.29 8.37
N VAL A 105 -21.41 13.74 7.17
CA VAL A 105 -22.39 14.83 6.99
C VAL A 105 -23.84 14.33 7.14
N THR A 106 -24.13 13.10 6.72
CA THR A 106 -25.50 12.56 6.68
C THR A 106 -25.91 11.76 7.93
N THR A 107 -24.96 11.27 8.72
CA THR A 107 -25.22 10.43 9.89
C THR A 107 -24.63 11.06 11.15
N ASN A 108 -25.36 11.02 12.26
CA ASN A 108 -24.86 11.43 13.57
C ASN A 108 -23.82 10.43 14.10
N GLY A 109 -22.56 10.59 13.71
CA GLY A 109 -21.43 9.82 14.23
C GLY A 109 -20.11 10.53 13.93
N ASN A 110 -19.23 10.63 14.93
CA ASN A 110 -17.92 11.24 14.74
C ASN A 110 -17.04 10.31 13.88
N ARG A 111 -16.80 10.72 12.63
CA ARG A 111 -15.95 10.01 11.66
C ARG A 111 -14.67 10.77 11.34
N ASP A 112 -14.38 11.86 12.06
CA ASP A 112 -13.24 12.73 11.77
C ASP A 112 -11.90 12.00 11.92
N LEU A 113 -11.81 11.10 12.90
CA LEU A 113 -10.63 10.25 13.08
C LEU A 113 -10.44 9.28 11.90
N GLN A 114 -11.53 8.69 11.39
CA GLN A 114 -11.48 7.81 10.24
C GLN A 114 -11.03 8.58 8.99
N VAL A 115 -11.65 9.74 8.75
CA VAL A 115 -11.31 10.61 7.60
C VAL A 115 -9.86 11.09 7.66
N SER A 116 -9.38 11.54 8.82
CA SER A 116 -7.99 12.00 8.98
C SER A 116 -6.97 10.88 8.72
N LEU A 117 -7.22 9.65 9.18
CA LEU A 117 -6.36 8.50 8.89
C LEU A 117 -6.36 8.13 7.41
N ILE A 118 -7.52 8.17 6.74
CA ILE A 118 -7.60 7.91 5.29
C ILE A 118 -6.85 8.99 4.52
N LEU A 119 -7.06 10.27 4.84
CA LEU A 119 -6.36 11.37 4.18
C LEU A 119 -4.84 11.30 4.39
N PHE A 120 -4.39 10.92 5.59
CA PHE A 120 -2.98 10.65 5.85
C PHE A 120 -2.43 9.54 4.94
N ALA A 121 -3.17 8.43 4.78
CA ALA A 121 -2.79 7.37 3.86
C ALA A 121 -2.73 7.85 2.40
N VAL A 122 -3.69 8.68 1.96
CA VAL A 122 -3.70 9.28 0.62
C VAL A 122 -2.46 10.16 0.40
N ILE A 123 -2.08 10.99 1.38
CA ILE A 123 -0.89 11.85 1.31
C ILE A 123 0.37 10.99 1.20
N MET A 124 0.49 9.95 2.03
CA MET A 124 1.63 9.02 2.00
C MET A 124 1.74 8.29 0.65
N LEU A 125 0.62 7.79 0.12
CA LEU A 125 0.58 7.13 -1.18
C LEU A 125 0.92 8.10 -2.32
N THR A 126 0.43 9.33 -2.25
CA THR A 126 0.73 10.39 -3.22
C THR A 126 2.22 10.75 -3.22
N GLY A 127 2.81 10.96 -2.04
CA GLY A 127 4.24 11.21 -1.89
C GLY A 127 5.09 10.06 -2.43
N ARG A 128 4.65 8.81 -2.17
CA ARG A 128 5.29 7.62 -2.75
C ARG A 128 5.17 7.59 -4.27
N ALA A 129 4.01 7.94 -4.81
CA ALA A 129 3.77 8.00 -6.25
C ALA A 129 4.73 8.99 -6.92
N PHE A 130 4.85 10.22 -6.40
CA PHE A 130 5.80 11.23 -6.89
C PHE A 130 7.23 10.71 -6.92
N TRP A 131 7.67 10.08 -5.83
CA TRP A 131 9.02 9.51 -5.75
C TRP A 131 9.29 8.43 -6.80
N ILE A 132 8.30 7.58 -7.07
CA ILE A 132 8.39 6.51 -8.08
C ILE A 132 8.35 7.08 -9.51
N TRP A 133 7.64 8.19 -9.74
CA TRP A 133 7.64 8.84 -11.04
C TRP A 133 8.97 9.49 -11.39
N GLU A 134 9.62 10.12 -10.41
CA GLU A 134 10.95 10.72 -10.59
C GLU A 134 12.03 9.67 -10.93
N ARG A 135 11.87 8.42 -10.51
CA ARG A 135 12.86 7.34 -10.74
C ARG A 135 12.22 6.10 -11.37
N PRO A 136 11.95 6.09 -12.70
CA PRO A 136 11.23 5.00 -13.36
C PRO A 136 11.93 3.64 -13.30
N TYR A 137 13.27 3.65 -13.27
CA TYR A 137 14.10 2.46 -13.21
C TYR A 137 15.12 2.63 -12.10
N ALA A 138 14.86 2.09 -10.91
CA ALA A 138 15.91 1.90 -9.92
C ALA A 138 16.84 0.79 -10.42
N LYS A 139 18.00 1.16 -10.98
CA LYS A 139 19.06 0.20 -11.30
C LYS A 139 19.40 -0.55 -10.01
N ARG A 140 19.16 -1.86 -9.99
CA ARG A 140 19.66 -2.75 -8.95
C ARG A 140 21.18 -2.62 -9.00
N ARG A 141 21.79 -1.83 -8.10
CA ARG A 141 23.25 -1.61 -8.12
C ARG A 141 23.91 -2.97 -7.92
N ASP A 142 24.47 -3.46 -9.01
CA ASP A 142 25.32 -4.62 -9.15
C ASP A 142 26.49 -4.47 -8.18
N LYS A 143 26.49 -5.28 -7.12
CA LYS A 143 27.59 -5.38 -6.17
C LYS A 143 28.80 -6.13 -6.77
N SER A 144 29.06 -6.03 -8.07
CA SER A 144 30.18 -6.70 -8.73
C SER A 144 31.49 -5.92 -8.67
N THR A 145 31.49 -4.67 -8.20
CA THR A 145 32.68 -3.80 -8.16
C THR A 145 33.49 -3.86 -6.87
N ALA A 146 33.20 -4.81 -5.97
CA ALA A 146 33.92 -4.94 -4.69
C ALA A 146 35.05 -6.00 -4.70
N THR A 147 35.46 -6.53 -5.85
CA THR A 147 36.49 -7.59 -5.95
C THR A 147 37.75 -7.15 -6.71
N THR A 148 38.00 -5.86 -6.85
CA THR A 148 39.26 -5.33 -7.39
C THR A 148 39.76 -4.19 -6.53
N ALA A 149 40.41 -4.52 -5.42
CA ALA A 149 41.39 -3.70 -4.73
C ALA A 149 42.26 -4.61 -3.85
#